data_AF-A0A6A3RN68-F1
#
_entry.id   AF-A0A6A3RN68-F1
#
_cell.length_a   1.000
_cell.length_b   1.000
_cell.length_c   1.000
_cell.angle_alpha   90.00
_cell.angle_beta   90.00
_cell.angle_gamma   90.00
#
_symmetry.space_group_name_H-M   'P 1'
#
loop_
_entity.id
_entity.type
_entity.pdbx_description
1 polymer ?
#
loop_
_entity_poly.entity_id
_entity_poly.type
_entity_poly.pdbx_seq_one_letter_code
_entity_poly.pdbx_strand_id
1 'polypeptide(L)' 'MGDMMRFVNHSSEPVAELRKVANGRRTAVVVATTDHVRRGEEITVDYGDNLWFVCRCRADTCRHRYIQDQRDP' A
#
# COMPACT_ATOMS: atom_id res chain seq x y z
N MET A 1 4.51 11.26 -15.80
CA MET A 1 5.12 12.06 -14.72
C MET A 1 4.64 11.45 -13.40
N GLY A 2 5.53 11.03 -12.51
CA GLY A 2 5.17 10.36 -11.26
C GLY A 2 6.41 10.15 -10.39
N ASP A 3 6.25 10.32 -9.08
CA ASP A 3 7.33 10.28 -8.09
C ASP A 3 7.52 8.86 -7.51
N MET A 4 8.45 8.69 -6.56
CA MET A 4 8.75 7.43 -5.87
C MET A 4 7.51 6.75 -5.27
N MET A 5 6.51 7.52 -4.85
CA MET A 5 5.26 7.01 -4.29
C MET A 5 4.52 6.04 -5.23
N ARG A 6 4.77 6.09 -6.55
CA ARG A 6 4.15 5.16 -7.52
C ARG A 6 4.58 3.70 -7.38
N PHE A 7 5.66 3.45 -6.62
CA PHE A 7 6.22 2.11 -6.40
C PHE A 7 5.81 1.50 -5.07
N VAL A 8 5.04 2.23 -4.26
CA VAL A 8 4.50 1.69 -3.00
C VAL A 8 3.54 0.56 -3.34
N ASN A 9 3.68 -0.58 -2.68
CA ASN A 9 2.85 -1.75 -2.93
C ASN A 9 1.70 -1.88 -1.92
N HIS A 10 0.75 -2.77 -2.23
CA HIS A 10 -0.33 -3.11 -1.32
C HIS A 10 0.13 -4.09 -0.24
N SER A 11 -0.29 -3.85 1.01
CA SER A 11 -0.35 -4.87 2.05
C SER A 11 -1.68 -4.78 2.80
N SER A 12 -2.17 -5.92 3.30
CA SER A 12 -3.31 -5.95 4.24
C SER A 12 -2.89 -5.64 5.68
N GLU A 13 -1.58 -5.68 5.95
CA GLU A 13 -0.93 -5.20 7.17
C GLU A 13 0.12 -4.15 6.76
N PRO A 14 -0.31 -2.94 6.37
CA PRO A 14 0.61 -1.92 5.89
C PRO A 14 1.32 -1.19 7.04
N VAL A 15 2.50 -0.64 6.75
CA VAL A 15 3.25 0.25 7.68
C VAL A 15 3.08 1.74 7.36
N ALA A 16 2.24 2.05 6.36
CA ALA A 16 1.91 3.41 5.96
C ALA A 16 0.48 3.53 5.45
N GLU A 17 -0.02 4.76 5.39
CA GLU A 17 -1.33 5.10 4.82
C GLU A 17 -1.24 6.21 3.78
N LEU A 18 -2.22 6.24 2.87
CA LEU A 18 -2.42 7.37 1.97
C LEU A 18 -3.24 8.45 2.68
N ARG A 19 -2.62 9.60 2.93
CA ARG A 19 -3.27 10.71 3.62
C ARG A 19 -3.45 11.91 2.71
N LYS A 20 -4.69 12.42 2.64
CA LYS A 20 -4.99 13.71 2.01
C LYS A 20 -4.54 14.82 2.94
N VAL A 21 -3.71 15.73 2.42
CA VAL A 21 -3.20 16.88 3.16
C VAL A 21 -3.48 18.17 2.41
N ALA A 22 -3.83 19.22 3.15
CA ALA A 22 -3.91 20.56 2.61
C ALA A 22 -2.50 21.13 2.47
N ASN A 23 -2.16 21.62 1.28
CA ASN A 23 -0.92 22.31 0.97
C ASN A 23 -1.27 23.70 0.39
N GLY A 24 -1.61 24.62 1.30
CA GLY A 24 -2.16 25.93 0.94
C GLY A 24 -3.49 25.80 0.20
N ARG A 25 -3.54 26.28 -1.05
CA ARG A 25 -4.73 26.16 -1.93
C ARG A 25 -4.81 24.82 -2.68
N ARG A 26 -3.83 23.94 -2.50
CA ARG A 26 -3.76 22.63 -3.18
C ARG A 26 -4.05 21.52 -2.18
N THR A 27 -4.61 20.42 -2.66
CA THR A 27 -4.67 19.16 -1.93
C THR A 27 -3.62 18.23 -2.50
N ALA A 28 -2.81 17.62 -1.63
CA ALA A 28 -1.87 16.57 -1.99
C ALA A 28 -2.24 15.26 -1.29
N VAL A 29 -1.85 14.14 -1.89
CA VAL A 29 -1.87 12.83 -1.22
C VAL A 29 -0.43 12.48 -0.93
N VAL A 30 -0.17 12.10 0.32
CA VAL A 30 1.14 11.66 0.79
C VAL A 30 1.05 10.25 1.31
N VAL A 31 2.16 9.52 1.27
CA VAL A 31 2.33 8.26 2.01
C VAL A 31 2.93 8.63 3.37
N ALA A 32 2.21 8.34 4.45
CA ALA A 32 2.64 8.62 5.81
C ALA A 32 2.79 7.30 6.58
N THR A 33 3.95 7.07 7.19
CA THR A 33 4.18 5.88 8.02
C THR A 33 3.32 5.92 9.26
N THR A 34 2.67 4.81 9.57
CA THR A 34 1.79 4.63 10.74
C THR A 34 2.45 3.81 11.84
N ASP A 35 3.57 3.15 11.54
CA ASP A 35 4.36 2.34 12.48
C ASP A 35 5.88 2.56 12.25
N HIS A 36 6.69 1.96 13.12
CA HIS A 36 8.14 1.91 13.02
C HIS A 36 8.59 1.11 11.80
N VAL A 37 9.29 1.77 10.88
CA VAL A 37 9.89 1.14 9.69
C VAL A 37 11.37 0.84 9.95
N ARG A 38 11.77 -0.41 9.79
CA ARG A 38 13.17 -0.84 9.89
C ARG A 38 13.91 -0.57 8.57
N ARG A 39 15.23 -0.42 8.64
CA ARG A 39 16.05 -0.26 7.43
C ARG A 39 15.90 -1.48 6.52
N GLY A 40 15.52 -1.24 5.26
CA GLY A 40 15.33 -2.28 4.25
C GLY A 40 13.94 -2.92 4.25
N GLU A 41 13.06 -2.52 5.17
CA GLU A 41 11.65 -2.88 5.15
C GLU A 41 10.93 -2.15 4.01
N GLU A 42 10.03 -2.86 3.32
CA GLU A 42 9.25 -2.30 2.24
C GLU A 42 8.13 -1.40 2.78
N ILE A 43 7.97 -0.21 2.19
CA ILE A 43 6.84 0.66 2.50
C ILE A 43 5.62 0.16 1.73
N THR A 44 4.58 -0.23 2.45
CA THR A 44 3.31 -0.68 1.89
C THR A 44 2.14 0.12 2.44
N VAL A 45 1.07 0.22 1.67
CA VAL A 45 -0.20 0.86 2.06
C VAL A 45 -1.37 -0.06 1.78
N ASP A 46 -2.53 0.23 2.34
CA ASP A 46 -3.76 -0.50 2.01
C ASP A 46 -4.49 0.13 0.81
N TYR A 47 -4.51 -0.57 -0.32
CA TYR A 47 -5.29 -0.23 -1.52
C TYR A 47 -6.79 -0.60 -1.47
N GLY A 48 -7.23 -1.27 -0.41
CA GLY A 48 -8.59 -1.81 -0.29
C GLY A 48 -8.73 -3.18 -0.96
N ASP A 49 -9.98 -3.55 -1.27
CA ASP A 49 -10.34 -4.88 -1.81
C ASP A 49 -10.48 -4.92 -3.32
N ASN A 50 -10.62 -3.76 -3.97
CA ASN A 50 -10.81 -3.68 -5.41
C ASN A 50 -9.46 -3.59 -6.13
N LEU A 51 -8.74 -4.70 -6.18
CA LEU A 51 -7.43 -4.80 -6.81
C LEU A 51 -7.56 -5.39 -8.22
N TRP A 52 -6.86 -4.80 -9.20
CA TRP A 52 -6.76 -5.37 -10.56
C TRP A 52 -5.72 -6.50 -10.68
N PHE A 53 -5.12 -6.91 -9.56
CA PHE A 53 -4.07 -7.91 -9.48
C PHE A 53 -4.30 -8.80 -8.24
N VAL A 54 -3.72 -9.99 -8.24
CA VAL A 54 -3.74 -10.85 -7.06
C VAL A 54 -2.81 -10.26 -6.00
N CYS A 55 -3.36 -9.93 -4.83
CA CYS A 55 -2.57 -9.48 -3.68
C CYS A 55 -1.62 -10.59 -3.21
N ARG A 56 -0.31 -10.28 -3.14
CA ARG A 56 0.75 -11.21 -2.71
C ARG A 56 1.52 -10.71 -1.50
N CYS A 57 0.85 -9.95 -0.61
CA CYS A 57 1.48 -9.40 0.59
C CYS A 57 1.86 -10.46 1.63
N ARG A 58 1.30 -11.68 1.55
CA ARG A 58 1.55 -12.82 2.44
C ARG A 58 1.32 -12.57 3.94
N ALA A 59 0.70 -11.46 4.31
CA ALA A 59 0.26 -11.21 5.68
C ALA A 59 -0.72 -12.30 6.13
N ASP A 60 -0.61 -12.74 7.39
CA ASP A 60 -1.48 -13.78 7.96
C ASP A 60 -2.97 -13.38 7.91
N THR A 61 -3.23 -12.08 8.04
CA THR A 61 -4.57 -11.48 7.97
C THR A 61 -4.95 -10.99 6.57
N CYS A 62 -4.20 -11.38 5.52
CA CYS A 62 -4.50 -10.96 4.16
C CYS A 62 -5.93 -11.31 3.74
N ARG A 63 -6.69 -10.29 3.31
CA ARG A 63 -8.08 -10.43 2.85
C ARG A 63 -8.22 -11.35 1.62
N HIS A 64 -7.12 -11.52 0.87
CA HIS A 64 -7.04 -12.34 -0.34
C HIS A 64 -6.17 -13.59 -0.17
N ARG A 65 -5.91 -14.03 1.07
CA ARG A 65 -4.99 -15.15 1.39
C ARG A 65 -5.20 -16.43 0.57
N TYR A 66 -6.44 -16.73 0.18
CA TYR A 66 -6.78 -17.98 -0.51
C TYR A 66 -6.49 -17.98 -2.02
N ILE A 67 -6.12 -16.84 -2.59
CA ILE A 67 -5.89 -16.70 -4.03
C ILE A 67 -4.48 -16.24 -4.39
N GLN A 68 -3.56 -16.10 -3.42
CA GLN A 68 -2.24 -15.49 -3.64
C GLN A 68 -1.32 -16.26 -4.61
N ASP A 69 -1.59 -17.56 -4.81
CA ASP A 69 -0.86 -18.43 -5.75
C ASP A 69 -1.47 -18.43 -7.16
N GLN A 70 -2.56 -17.70 -7.38
CA GLN A 70 -3.18 -17.59 -8.70
C GLN A 70 -2.45 -16.57 -9.57
N ARG A 71 -2.69 -16.64 -10.88
CA ARG A 71 -2.22 -15.63 -11.85
C ARG A 71 -3.08 -14.37 -11.72
N ASP A 72 -2.49 -13.23 -12.07
CA ASP A 72 -3.26 -12.00 -12.19
C ASP A 72 -4.35 -12.14 -13.28
N PRO A 73 -5.51 -11.50 -13.11
CA PRO A 73 -6.59 -11.49 -14.10
C PRO A 73 -6.16 -10.98 -15.49
#